data_AF-A0A9D1IQI5-F1
#
_entry.id   AF-A0A9D1IQI5-F1
#
_cell.length_a   1.000
_cell.length_b   1.000
_cell.length_c   1.000
_cell.angle_alpha   90.00
_cell.angle_beta   90.00
_cell.angle_gamma   90.00
#
_symmetry.space_group_name_H-M   'P 1'
#
loop_
_entity.id
_entity.type
_entity.pdbx_description
1 polymer ?
#
loop_
_entity_poly.entity_id
_entity_poly.type
_entity_poly.pdbx_seq_one_letter_code
_entity_poly.pdbx_strand_id
1 'polypeptide(L)'
;MRQVITSKTSKEVRRALESVVTNGSGRNAYIEGYRVGGKTGTAQKVENGTYLVGDYILSFIGFLPADDPKIVVYVAINNPKRVVQYGGVVAAPVAKAILTDAIEALDIKRRQGDSEMKYDWDDKKYYTVKNVVGKTPKEATKILSNFVLEYSGSGDVIVDQSPKAGTRLEEGSTVRLMLGAN
;
A
#
# COMPACT_ATOMS: atom_id res chain seq x y z
N MET A 1 18.11 -4.49 -29.33
CA MET A 1 16.82 -4.20 -28.66
C MET A 1 15.94 -3.42 -29.62
N ARG A 2 14.67 -3.79 -29.81
CA ARG A 2 13.73 -3.06 -30.70
C ARG A 2 12.99 -1.99 -29.88
N GLN A 3 13.04 -0.73 -30.33
CA GLN A 3 12.30 0.36 -29.71
C GLN A 3 10.92 0.50 -30.36
N VAL A 4 9.86 0.16 -29.62
CA VAL A 4 8.46 0.20 -30.12
C VAL A 4 7.83 1.58 -29.93
N ILE A 5 8.24 2.32 -28.91
CA ILE A 5 7.77 3.69 -28.59
C ILE A 5 8.96 4.57 -28.18
N THR A 6 8.79 5.88 -28.22
CA THR A 6 9.83 6.82 -27.76
C THR A 6 9.99 6.78 -26.24
N SER A 7 11.18 7.15 -25.76
CA SER A 7 11.44 7.30 -24.32
C SER A 7 10.51 8.33 -23.66
N LYS A 8 10.11 9.38 -24.40
CA LYS A 8 9.13 10.37 -23.94
C LYS A 8 7.76 9.73 -23.72
N THR A 9 7.26 8.99 -24.70
CA THR A 9 5.99 8.25 -24.60
C THR A 9 6.02 7.24 -23.46
N SER A 10 7.11 6.49 -23.32
CA SER A 10 7.27 5.54 -22.20
C SER A 10 7.20 6.24 -20.83
N LYS A 11 7.84 7.42 -20.69
CA LYS A 11 7.79 8.22 -19.46
C LYS A 11 6.37 8.71 -19.14
N GLU A 12 5.61 9.14 -20.15
CA GLU A 12 4.21 9.56 -19.98
C GLU A 12 3.30 8.39 -19.59
N VAL A 13 3.43 7.25 -20.25
CA VAL A 13 2.69 6.03 -19.91
C VAL A 13 2.98 5.58 -18.49
N ARG A 14 4.25 5.59 -18.06
CA ARG A 14 4.60 5.20 -16.69
C ARG A 14 4.00 6.13 -15.63
N ARG A 15 3.95 7.44 -15.89
CA ARG A 15 3.25 8.41 -15.02
C ARG A 15 1.74 8.14 -14.96
N ALA A 16 1.12 7.83 -16.10
CA ALA A 16 -0.30 7.48 -16.13
C ALA A 16 -0.58 6.20 -15.32
N LEU A 17 0.27 5.19 -15.45
CA LEU A 17 0.15 3.92 -14.72
C LEU A 17 0.47 4.04 -13.22
N GLU A 18 1.33 4.98 -12.83
CA GLU A 18 1.49 5.37 -11.43
C GLU A 18 0.19 5.99 -10.87
N SER A 19 -0.47 6.85 -11.65
CA SER A 19 -1.77 7.42 -11.26
C SER A 19 -2.88 6.37 -11.11
N VAL A 20 -2.83 5.26 -11.83
CA VAL A 20 -3.80 4.16 -11.65
C VAL A 20 -3.66 3.52 -10.26
N VAL A 21 -2.45 3.46 -9.73
CA VAL A 21 -2.17 2.90 -8.41
C VAL A 21 -2.45 3.92 -7.31
N THR A 22 -2.17 5.21 -7.52
CA THR A 22 -2.37 6.23 -6.48
C THR A 22 -3.78 6.82 -6.45
N ASN A 23 -4.51 6.81 -7.57
CA ASN A 23 -5.81 7.47 -7.73
C ASN A 23 -6.88 6.60 -8.41
N GLY A 24 -6.60 5.33 -8.75
CA GLY A 24 -7.47 4.54 -9.64
C GLY A 24 -7.78 3.14 -9.16
N SER A 25 -8.08 2.24 -10.09
CA SER A 25 -8.45 0.84 -9.77
C SER A 25 -7.29 -0.03 -9.27
N GLY A 26 -6.05 0.47 -9.30
CA GLY A 26 -4.85 -0.25 -8.88
C GLY A 26 -4.42 -0.01 -7.43
N ARG A 27 -5.23 0.69 -6.62
CA ARG A 27 -4.88 1.14 -5.25
C ARG A 27 -4.36 0.06 -4.31
N ASN A 28 -4.85 -1.17 -4.45
CA ASN A 28 -4.37 -2.29 -3.63
C ASN A 28 -2.91 -2.71 -3.93
N ALA A 29 -2.30 -2.18 -4.99
CA ALA A 29 -0.87 -2.32 -5.27
C ALA A 29 0.00 -1.19 -4.68
N TYR A 30 -0.59 -0.19 -4.02
CA TYR A 30 0.15 0.93 -3.45
C TYR A 30 1.08 0.48 -2.32
N ILE A 31 2.33 0.95 -2.37
CA ILE A 31 3.36 0.74 -1.34
C ILE A 31 3.82 2.12 -0.89
N GLU A 32 3.64 2.43 0.40
CA GLU A 32 4.00 3.75 0.91
C GLU A 32 5.51 4.01 0.77
N GLY A 33 5.85 5.20 0.27
CA GLY A 33 7.24 5.58 0.07
C GLY A 33 7.88 4.93 -1.16
N TYR A 34 7.08 4.33 -2.04
CA TYR A 34 7.55 3.74 -3.28
C TYR A 34 6.60 4.07 -4.43
N ARG A 35 7.17 4.52 -5.54
CA ARG A 35 6.41 4.84 -6.75
C ARG A 35 6.05 3.56 -7.49
N VAL A 36 4.86 3.03 -7.27
CA VAL A 36 4.38 1.83 -7.99
C VAL A 36 3.54 2.26 -9.19
N GLY A 37 3.90 1.76 -10.38
CA GLY A 37 3.06 1.87 -11.57
C GLY A 37 2.39 0.53 -11.86
N GLY A 38 1.15 0.54 -12.33
CA GLY A 38 0.50 -0.71 -12.70
C GLY A 38 -0.88 -0.57 -13.32
N LYS A 39 -1.40 -1.70 -13.81
CA LYS A 39 -2.73 -1.78 -14.41
C LYS A 39 -3.44 -3.07 -14.05
N THR A 40 -4.73 -2.94 -13.77
CA THR A 40 -5.68 -4.04 -13.59
C THR A 40 -6.17 -4.59 -14.93
N GLY A 41 -6.37 -5.90 -14.99
CA GLY A 41 -7.07 -6.59 -16.07
C GLY A 41 -8.14 -7.52 -15.51
N THR A 42 -9.32 -7.52 -16.11
CA THR A 42 -10.39 -8.49 -15.87
C THR A 42 -10.87 -8.95 -17.25
N ALA A 43 -10.44 -10.13 -17.67
CA ALA A 43 -10.78 -10.69 -18.98
C ALA A 43 -11.83 -11.80 -18.83
N GLN A 44 -12.93 -11.71 -19.57
CA GLN A 44 -13.90 -12.81 -19.65
C GLN A 44 -13.36 -13.94 -20.52
N LYS A 45 -13.52 -15.18 -20.08
CA LYS A 45 -13.15 -16.34 -20.88
C LYS A 45 -14.18 -16.62 -21.96
N VAL A 46 -13.71 -17.14 -23.09
CA VAL A 46 -14.53 -17.47 -24.26
C VAL A 46 -14.50 -18.98 -24.47
N GLU A 47 -15.67 -19.56 -24.69
CA GLU A 47 -15.85 -20.94 -25.12
C GLU A 47 -16.84 -20.96 -26.28
N ASN A 48 -16.49 -21.63 -27.38
CA ASN A 48 -17.33 -21.72 -28.59
C ASN A 48 -17.83 -20.36 -29.11
N GLY A 49 -16.96 -19.34 -29.09
CA GLY A 49 -17.27 -17.99 -29.56
C GLY A 49 -18.15 -17.16 -28.62
N THR A 50 -18.50 -17.68 -27.45
CA THR A 50 -19.36 -16.99 -26.48
C THR A 50 -18.63 -16.75 -25.16
N TYR A 51 -18.87 -15.60 -24.53
CA TYR A 51 -18.31 -15.30 -23.20
C TYR A 51 -18.97 -16.14 -22.11
N LEU A 52 -18.15 -16.77 -21.27
CA LEU A 52 -18.58 -17.55 -20.13
C LEU A 52 -18.96 -16.62 -18.97
N VAL A 53 -20.21 -16.71 -18.54
CA VAL A 53 -20.72 -15.93 -17.40
C VAL A 53 -20.03 -16.40 -16.12
N GLY A 54 -19.42 -15.48 -15.37
CA GLY A 54 -18.77 -15.84 -14.11
C GLY A 54 -17.41 -16.52 -14.26
N ASP A 55 -16.82 -16.55 -15.46
CA ASP A 55 -15.49 -17.10 -15.71
C ASP A 55 -14.54 -16.02 -16.23
N TYR A 56 -13.60 -15.62 -15.37
CA TYR A 56 -12.71 -14.49 -15.60
C TYR A 56 -11.25 -14.87 -15.34
N ILE A 57 -10.35 -14.23 -16.07
CA ILE A 57 -8.94 -14.12 -15.70
C ILE A 57 -8.76 -12.74 -15.07
N LEU A 58 -8.47 -12.73 -13.77
CA LEU A 58 -8.19 -11.52 -13.01
C LEU A 58 -6.69 -11.31 -12.96
N SER A 59 -6.21 -10.13 -13.37
CA SER A 59 -4.78 -9.87 -13.46
C SER A 59 -4.38 -8.48 -13.01
N PHE A 60 -3.11 -8.35 -12.68
CA PHE A 60 -2.44 -7.08 -12.42
C PHE A 60 -1.03 -7.15 -12.98
N ILE A 61 -0.64 -6.13 -13.74
CA ILE A 61 0.76 -5.88 -14.10
C ILE A 61 1.25 -4.67 -13.33
N GLY A 62 2.37 -4.82 -12.64
CA GLY A 62 3.00 -3.77 -11.83
C GLY A 62 4.48 -3.62 -12.14
N PHE A 63 5.02 -2.45 -11.91
CA PHE A 63 6.46 -2.18 -12.02
C PHE A 63 6.91 -1.16 -10.98
N LEU A 64 8.18 -1.27 -10.58
CA LEU A 64 8.76 -0.50 -9.50
C LEU A 64 10.25 -0.23 -9.73
N PRO A 65 10.77 0.96 -9.41
CA PRO A 65 10.03 2.22 -9.25
C PRO A 65 9.41 2.74 -10.55
N ALA A 66 8.34 3.52 -10.49
CA ALA A 66 7.58 3.89 -11.68
C ALA A 66 8.36 4.78 -12.65
N ASP A 67 9.27 5.61 -12.15
CA ASP A 67 10.07 6.58 -12.91
C ASP A 67 11.46 6.06 -13.33
N ASP A 68 11.96 4.98 -12.74
CA ASP A 68 13.12 4.22 -13.20
C ASP A 68 12.97 2.71 -12.86
N PRO A 69 12.15 1.97 -13.62
CA PRO A 69 11.76 0.61 -13.27
C PRO A 69 12.94 -0.36 -13.20
N LYS A 70 13.04 -1.09 -12.09
CA LYS A 70 14.01 -2.17 -11.87
C LYS A 70 13.36 -3.55 -11.93
N ILE A 71 12.07 -3.63 -11.66
CA ILE A 71 11.28 -4.86 -11.70
C ILE A 71 9.93 -4.64 -12.36
N VAL A 72 9.45 -5.68 -13.05
CA VAL A 72 8.09 -5.81 -13.55
C VAL A 72 7.52 -7.13 -13.02
N VAL A 73 6.30 -7.11 -12.52
CA VAL A 73 5.57 -8.28 -12.01
C VAL A 73 4.25 -8.38 -12.75
N TYR A 74 3.91 -9.57 -13.22
CA TYR A 74 2.59 -9.87 -13.77
C TYR A 74 1.97 -11.02 -12.99
N VAL A 75 0.79 -10.78 -12.42
CA VAL A 75 0.01 -11.80 -11.72
C VAL A 75 -1.29 -11.99 -12.47
N ALA A 76 -1.64 -13.24 -12.76
CA ALA A 76 -2.92 -13.63 -13.34
C ALA A 76 -3.51 -14.81 -12.57
N ILE A 77 -4.79 -14.71 -12.22
CA ILE A 77 -5.53 -15.72 -11.47
C ILE A 77 -6.68 -16.19 -12.35
N ASN A 78 -6.66 -17.47 -12.70
CA ASN A 78 -7.63 -18.08 -13.59
C ASN A 78 -8.86 -18.55 -12.80
N ASN A 79 -10.03 -18.07 -13.20
CA ASN A 79 -11.34 -18.49 -12.71
C ASN A 79 -11.48 -18.53 -11.17
N PRO A 80 -11.13 -17.45 -10.44
CA PRO A 80 -11.24 -17.47 -8.99
C PRO A 80 -12.72 -17.53 -8.57
N LYS A 81 -13.07 -18.47 -7.69
CA LYS A 81 -14.45 -18.69 -7.22
C LYS A 81 -14.69 -18.05 -5.85
N ARG A 82 -15.94 -17.64 -5.60
CA ARG A 82 -16.40 -17.05 -4.31
C ARG A 82 -15.63 -15.80 -3.86
N VAL A 83 -15.14 -15.03 -4.82
CA VAL A 83 -14.45 -13.76 -4.57
C VAL A 83 -15.01 -12.66 -5.47
N VAL A 84 -14.71 -11.42 -5.10
CA VAL A 84 -14.97 -10.24 -5.91
C VAL A 84 -14.20 -10.35 -7.24
N GLN A 85 -14.90 -10.20 -8.37
CA GLN A 85 -14.37 -10.48 -9.71
C GLN A 85 -13.63 -9.29 -10.35
N TYR A 86 -12.71 -8.66 -9.60
CA TYR A 86 -11.90 -7.54 -10.10
C TYR A 86 -10.40 -7.79 -9.89
N GLY A 87 -9.61 -7.62 -10.96
CA GLY A 87 -8.14 -7.76 -10.89
C GLY A 87 -7.48 -6.87 -9.83
N GLY A 88 -8.04 -5.68 -9.61
CA GLY A 88 -7.58 -4.77 -8.55
C GLY A 88 -7.82 -5.29 -7.12
N VAL A 89 -8.80 -6.17 -6.90
CA VAL A 89 -9.10 -6.72 -5.57
C VAL A 89 -8.33 -8.00 -5.31
N VAL A 90 -8.15 -8.84 -6.34
CA VAL A 90 -7.57 -10.17 -6.17
C VAL A 90 -6.09 -10.23 -6.56
N ALA A 91 -5.72 -9.72 -7.74
CA ALA A 91 -4.36 -9.85 -8.26
C ALA A 91 -3.41 -8.74 -7.76
N ALA A 92 -3.92 -7.52 -7.54
CA ALA A 92 -3.09 -6.40 -7.11
C ALA A 92 -2.46 -6.58 -5.71
N PRO A 93 -3.14 -7.11 -4.68
CA PRO A 93 -2.50 -7.42 -3.39
C PRO A 93 -1.37 -8.46 -3.49
N VAL A 94 -1.52 -9.45 -4.37
CA VAL A 94 -0.48 -10.47 -4.61
C VAL A 94 0.74 -9.81 -5.27
N ALA A 95 0.52 -8.98 -6.28
CA ALA A 95 1.59 -8.21 -6.90
C ALA A 95 2.28 -7.27 -5.90
N LYS A 96 1.52 -6.65 -4.99
CA LYS A 96 2.07 -5.81 -3.90
C LYS A 96 3.03 -6.58 -3.01
N ALA A 97 2.66 -7.79 -2.59
CA ALA A 97 3.52 -8.62 -1.75
C ALA A 97 4.84 -8.91 -2.46
N ILE A 98 4.79 -9.38 -3.71
CA ILE A 98 5.99 -9.66 -4.51
C ILE A 98 6.86 -8.40 -4.71
N LEU A 99 6.24 -7.26 -5.01
CA LEU A 99 6.97 -6.00 -5.17
C LEU A 99 7.59 -5.51 -3.85
N THR A 100 6.96 -5.81 -2.71
CA THR A 100 7.50 -5.50 -1.37
C THR A 100 8.74 -6.34 -1.08
N ASP A 101 8.67 -7.65 -1.34
CA ASP A 101 9.83 -8.54 -1.18
C ASP A 101 10.98 -8.13 -2.13
N ALA A 102 10.63 -7.70 -3.36
CA ALA A 102 11.61 -7.24 -4.33
C ALA A 102 12.30 -5.93 -3.93
N ILE A 103 11.64 -5.04 -3.18
CA ILE A 103 12.27 -3.84 -2.62
C ILE A 103 13.45 -4.22 -1.74
N GLU A 104 13.23 -5.18 -0.83
CA GLU A 104 14.25 -5.65 0.09
C GLU A 104 15.35 -6.40 -0.66
N ALA A 105 14.98 -7.32 -1.55
CA ALA A 105 15.94 -8.15 -2.29
C ALA A 105 16.83 -7.35 -3.25
N LEU A 106 16.35 -6.23 -3.80
CA LEU A 106 17.06 -5.41 -4.78
C LEU A 106 17.63 -4.10 -4.20
N ASP A 107 17.53 -3.90 -2.88
CA ASP A 107 17.92 -2.66 -2.18
C ASP A 107 17.36 -1.40 -2.86
N ILE A 108 16.07 -1.43 -3.21
CA ILE A 108 15.41 -0.29 -3.84
C ILE A 108 15.21 0.78 -2.77
N LYS A 109 15.90 1.91 -2.91
CA LYS A 109 15.83 3.00 -1.93
C LYS A 109 14.49 3.75 -2.01
N ARG A 110 13.94 4.03 -0.83
CA ARG A 110 12.84 5.01 -0.64
C ARG A 110 13.27 6.39 -1.17
N ARG A 111 12.38 7.13 -1.83
CA ARG A 111 12.67 8.50 -2.27
C ARG A 111 11.72 9.51 -1.60
N GLN A 112 12.23 10.72 -1.35
CA GLN A 112 11.41 11.81 -0.82
C GLN A 112 10.57 12.43 -1.94
N GLY A 113 9.31 12.74 -1.63
CA GLY A 113 8.34 13.25 -2.61
C GLY A 113 7.61 12.16 -3.41
N ASP A 114 7.70 10.91 -2.96
CA ASP A 114 6.98 9.80 -3.58
C ASP A 114 5.47 9.99 -3.43
N SER A 115 4.76 9.65 -4.51
CA SER A 115 3.37 10.02 -4.75
C SER A 115 2.46 9.59 -3.61
N GLU A 116 1.90 10.58 -2.91
CA GLU A 116 0.94 10.34 -1.84
C GLU A 116 -0.34 9.75 -2.43
N MET A 117 -0.81 8.64 -1.85
CA MET A 117 -2.12 8.08 -2.14
C MET A 117 -3.18 9.13 -1.81
N LYS A 118 -4.01 9.51 -2.79
CA LYS A 118 -5.19 10.35 -2.50
C LYS A 118 -6.23 9.47 -1.83
N TYR A 119 -6.28 9.47 -0.50
CA TYR A 119 -7.27 8.71 0.26
C TYR A 119 -8.68 9.20 -0.07
N ASP A 120 -9.53 8.28 -0.53
CA ASP A 120 -10.97 8.46 -0.57
C ASP A 120 -11.53 8.34 0.86
N TRP A 121 -12.75 8.84 1.12
CA TRP A 121 -13.35 8.86 2.46
C TRP A 121 -13.44 7.49 3.13
N ASP A 122 -13.52 6.41 2.33
CA ASP A 122 -13.61 5.02 2.79
C ASP A 122 -12.23 4.32 2.91
N ASP A 123 -11.13 4.99 2.57
CA ASP A 123 -9.81 4.36 2.64
C ASP A 123 -9.26 4.34 4.07
N LYS A 124 -8.81 3.16 4.50
CA LYS A 124 -8.10 2.97 5.77
C LYS A 124 -6.73 3.66 5.73
N LYS A 125 -6.58 4.77 6.44
CA LYS A 125 -5.28 5.43 6.63
C LYS A 125 -4.45 4.68 7.65
N TYR A 126 -3.15 4.58 7.41
CA TYR A 126 -2.21 3.97 8.35
C TYR A 126 -1.15 4.98 8.76
N TYR A 127 -0.86 5.05 10.05
CA TYR A 127 0.20 5.90 10.59
C TYR A 127 1.23 5.06 11.33
N THR A 128 2.45 5.58 11.39
CA THR A 128 3.52 4.98 12.18
C THR A 128 3.41 5.46 13.63
N VAL A 129 3.37 4.51 14.57
CA VAL A 129 3.39 4.81 16.01
C VAL A 129 4.75 5.42 16.35
N LYS A 130 4.76 6.67 16.79
CA LYS A 130 5.97 7.38 17.22
C LYS A 130 6.33 6.99 18.66
N ASN A 131 7.60 7.14 19.01
CA ASN A 131 8.05 6.91 20.39
C ASN A 131 7.60 8.07 21.29
N VAL A 132 6.89 7.75 22.36
CA VAL A 132 6.41 8.67 23.40
C VAL A 132 6.86 8.27 24.81
N VAL A 133 7.69 7.24 24.96
CA VAL A 133 8.31 6.90 26.25
C VAL A 133 9.17 8.08 26.74
N GLY A 134 9.05 8.40 28.02
CA GLY A 134 9.67 9.56 28.66
C GLY A 134 8.94 10.88 28.44
N LYS A 135 7.79 10.88 27.76
CA LYS A 135 6.97 12.09 27.54
C LYS A 135 5.80 12.16 28.51
N THR A 136 5.24 13.36 28.65
CA THR A 136 4.00 13.59 29.38
C THR A 136 2.77 13.12 28.57
N PRO A 137 1.64 12.81 29.22
CA PRO A 137 0.39 12.48 28.52
C PRO A 137 -0.05 13.55 27.49
N LYS A 138 0.20 14.82 27.80
CA LYS A 138 -0.15 15.94 26.92
C LYS A 138 0.68 15.95 25.63
N GLU A 139 1.98 15.67 25.74
CA GLU A 139 2.86 15.57 24.58
C GLU A 139 2.54 14.33 23.73
N ALA A 140 2.25 13.20 24.37
CA ALA A 140 1.88 11.98 23.66
C ALA A 140 0.59 12.16 22.87
N THR A 141 -0.44 12.81 23.44
CA THR A 141 -1.69 13.12 22.74
C THR A 141 -1.45 13.96 21.48
N LYS A 142 -0.50 14.90 21.52
CA LYS A 142 -0.13 15.69 20.33
C LYS A 142 0.64 14.88 19.29
N ILE A 143 1.53 13.99 19.73
CA ILE A 143 2.40 13.20 18.85
C ILE A 143 1.64 12.05 18.16
N LEU A 144 0.68 11.46 18.87
CA LEU A 144 -0.10 10.30 18.46
C LEU A 144 -1.57 10.67 18.17
N SER A 145 -1.81 11.88 17.67
CA SER A 145 -3.16 12.43 17.43
C SER A 145 -4.04 11.61 16.48
N ASN A 146 -3.44 10.71 15.71
CA ASN A 146 -4.14 9.86 14.74
C ASN A 146 -4.61 8.53 15.34
N PHE A 147 -4.40 8.33 16.65
CA PHE A 147 -4.70 7.10 17.38
C PHE A 147 -5.57 7.40 18.59
N VAL A 148 -6.31 6.40 19.06
CA VAL A 148 -7.01 6.45 20.34
C VAL A 148 -6.00 6.09 21.44
N LEU A 149 -5.85 6.95 22.46
CA LEU A 149 -4.90 6.72 23.54
C LEU A 149 -5.61 6.19 24.78
N GLU A 150 -5.19 5.01 25.24
CA GLU A 150 -5.62 4.43 26.50
C GLU A 150 -4.48 4.54 27.51
N TYR A 151 -4.74 5.19 28.64
CA TYR A 151 -3.76 5.36 29.71
C TYR A 151 -4.04 4.36 30.84
N SER A 152 -2.97 3.83 31.42
CA SER A 152 -3.02 2.95 32.59
C SER A 152 -1.90 3.29 33.57
N GLY A 153 -2.03 2.92 34.84
CA GLY A 153 -1.04 3.24 35.87
C GLY A 153 -1.21 4.65 36.47
N SER A 154 -0.19 5.09 37.20
CA SER A 154 -0.19 6.36 37.93
C SER A 154 1.18 7.02 37.84
N GLY A 155 1.20 8.34 37.60
CA GLY A 155 2.41 9.14 37.44
C GLY A 155 2.29 10.12 36.29
N ASP A 156 3.34 10.90 36.08
CA ASP A 156 3.31 12.06 35.16
C ASP A 156 4.03 11.79 33.83
N VAL A 157 4.69 10.64 33.70
CA VAL A 157 5.49 10.26 32.54
C VAL A 157 5.10 8.89 32.01
N ILE A 158 5.19 8.74 30.69
CA ILE A 158 4.97 7.46 30.01
C ILE A 158 6.22 6.62 30.15
N VAL A 159 6.09 5.47 30.81
CA VAL A 159 7.19 4.52 31.01
C VAL A 159 7.16 3.37 30.01
N ASP A 160 5.99 3.08 29.42
CA ASP A 160 5.84 2.07 28.39
C ASP A 160 4.73 2.41 27.39
N GLN A 161 4.85 1.88 26.17
CA GLN A 161 3.85 2.02 25.12
C GLN A 161 3.64 0.70 24.37
N SER A 162 2.39 0.44 23.99
CA SER A 162 2.03 -0.69 23.14
C SER A 162 0.98 -0.28 22.11
N PRO A 163 1.18 -0.54 20.81
CA PRO A 163 2.37 -1.18 20.20
C PRO A 163 3.66 -0.36 20.25
N LYS A 164 4.79 -1.02 19.99
CA LYS A 164 6.12 -0.40 20.00
C LYS A 164 6.25 0.66 18.90
N ALA A 165 7.10 1.66 19.15
CA ALA A 165 7.45 2.66 18.15
C ALA A 165 7.93 2.01 16.84
N GLY A 166 7.53 2.57 15.70
CA GLY A 166 7.78 2.02 14.37
C GLY A 166 6.69 1.07 13.86
N THR A 167 5.79 0.61 14.72
CA THR A 167 4.63 -0.20 14.29
C THR A 167 3.68 0.65 13.44
N ARG A 168 3.13 0.06 12.37
CA ARG A 168 2.10 0.69 11.54
C ARG A 168 0.71 0.25 11.98
N LEU A 169 -0.16 1.20 12.26
CA LEU A 169 -1.54 0.96 12.67
C LEU A 169 -2.53 1.77 11.84
N GLU A 170 -3.74 1.25 11.70
CA GLU A 170 -4.86 1.97 11.08
C GLU A 170 -5.21 3.20 11.94
N GLU A 171 -5.60 4.30 11.31
CA GLU A 171 -6.12 5.51 11.97
C GLU A 171 -7.23 5.14 12.94
N GLY A 172 -7.21 5.72 14.14
CA GLY A 172 -8.17 5.39 15.20
C GLY A 172 -7.91 4.07 15.94
N SER A 173 -6.88 3.29 15.56
CA SER A 173 -6.42 2.16 16.39
C SER A 173 -5.97 2.63 17.77
N THR A 174 -6.10 1.75 18.76
CA THR A 174 -5.71 2.04 20.14
C THR A 174 -4.20 1.88 20.35
N VAL A 175 -3.57 2.88 20.97
CA VAL A 175 -2.23 2.80 21.56
C VAL A 175 -2.38 2.92 23.08
N ARG A 176 -1.90 1.90 23.78
CA ARG A 176 -1.90 1.85 25.24
C ARG A 176 -0.61 2.42 25.80
N LEU A 177 -0.74 3.31 26.76
CA LEU A 177 0.36 4.02 27.40
C LEU A 177 0.33 3.75 28.90
N MET A 178 1.44 3.29 29.45
CA MET A 178 1.58 3.07 30.88
C MET A 178 2.26 4.27 31.51
N LEU A 179 1.62 4.84 32.54
CA LEU A 179 2.15 5.92 33.35
C LEU A 179 2.91 5.36 34.54
N GLY A 180 4.04 5.99 34.84
CA GLY A 180 4.85 5.71 36.01
C GLY A 180 5.42 6.99 36.60
N ALA A 181 5.95 6.88 37.82
CA ALA A 181 6.83 7.89 38.40
C ALA A 181 8.21 7.80 37.74
N ASN A 182 8.90 8.94 37.65
CA ASN A 182 10.30 9.00 37.21
C ASN A 182 11.22 8.25 38.17
#